data_AF-A0A1E3L5P5-F1
#
_entry.id   AF-A0A1E3L5P5-F1
#
_cell.length_a   1.000
_cell.length_b   1.000
_cell.length_c   1.000
_cell.angle_alpha   90.00
_cell.angle_beta   90.00
_cell.angle_gamma   90.00
#
_symmetry.space_group_name_H-M   'P 1'
#
loop_
_entity.id
_entity.type
_entity.pdbx_description
1 polymer ?
#
loop_
_entity_poly.entity_id
_entity_poly.type
_entity_poly.pdbx_seq_one_letter_code
_entity_poly.pdbx_strand_id
1 'polypeptide(L)'
;MYRYIGNKTKLLPFIMDKVKELIGDSGVVADIMAGTGSVSLELRRQGYSVVASDVMTYSYHHLVVNLLLKESPGFSKIIKKMHSNSNSYEAVLDYLNNLTPKKGYFFNEFSPEGTPENGLDARKYFTSENAAKIDAIREEINNWTNLGYITKNEESLLKHTLIMAVNRVANISGTYGYFLSKFNKSSLEPLRLTSIQFDDTENVNHTILQGFAEELSENITADLCYIDPPYMKRQYAANYHILETVARGDFPTAVGKSGLRNWWDQHSKFCTKTKGLDSFASVISKMNCNLFLISYSEDGLFSLEQLVECFSNLGSVEVQLIEYDRFRSNNSLLPKQLKEYLIILRK
;
A
#
# COMPACT_ATOMS: atom_id res chain seq x y z
N MET A 1 3.58 13.07 -4.28
CA MET A 1 2.93 11.94 -4.98
C MET A 1 3.58 10.65 -4.52
N TYR A 2 2.80 9.72 -3.98
CA TYR A 2 3.29 8.40 -3.55
C TYR A 2 3.47 7.50 -4.79
N ARG A 3 4.70 7.05 -5.04
CA ARG A 3 5.02 6.13 -6.15
C ARG A 3 4.51 4.73 -5.83
N TYR A 4 3.44 4.32 -6.49
CA TYR A 4 2.81 3.01 -6.36
C TYR A 4 2.26 2.55 -7.72
N ILE A 5 2.57 1.32 -8.14
CA ILE A 5 2.05 0.73 -9.37
C ILE A 5 0.57 0.46 -9.19
N GLY A 6 -0.22 0.66 -10.25
CA GLY A 6 -1.64 0.35 -10.24
C GLY A 6 -2.51 1.35 -9.48
N ASN A 7 -1.97 2.52 -9.08
CA ASN A 7 -2.74 3.54 -8.37
C ASN A 7 -4.00 3.96 -9.16
N LYS A 8 -5.17 3.78 -8.52
CA LYS A 8 -6.50 4.03 -9.07
C LYS A 8 -7.02 5.45 -8.93
N THR A 9 -6.24 6.44 -8.48
CA THR A 9 -6.72 7.83 -8.31
C THR A 9 -7.37 8.40 -9.56
N LYS A 10 -6.89 8.06 -10.78
CA LYS A 10 -7.51 8.50 -12.04
C LYS A 10 -8.83 7.80 -12.37
N LEU A 11 -9.06 6.60 -11.82
CA LEU A 11 -10.25 5.78 -12.05
C LEU A 11 -11.32 5.97 -10.97
N LEU A 12 -11.01 6.68 -9.88
CA LEU A 12 -11.94 6.89 -8.77
C LEU A 12 -13.33 7.37 -9.20
N PRO A 13 -13.49 8.38 -10.09
CA PRO A 13 -14.82 8.82 -10.49
C PRO A 13 -15.65 7.69 -11.10
N PHE A 14 -15.07 6.91 -12.01
CA PHE A 14 -15.75 5.79 -12.66
C PHE A 14 -16.11 4.66 -11.68
N ILE A 15 -15.22 4.36 -10.75
CA ILE A 15 -15.45 3.33 -9.73
C ILE A 15 -16.59 3.79 -8.80
N MET A 16 -16.54 5.04 -8.31
CA MET A 16 -17.55 5.56 -7.39
C MET A 16 -18.93 5.68 -8.05
N ASP A 17 -18.99 6.17 -9.29
CA ASP A 17 -20.23 6.23 -10.07
C ASP A 17 -20.84 4.83 -10.22
N LYS A 18 -20.01 3.83 -10.53
CA LYS A 18 -20.48 2.45 -10.68
C LYS A 18 -20.92 1.83 -9.35
N VAL A 19 -20.19 2.06 -8.25
CA VAL A 19 -20.61 1.60 -6.91
C VAL A 19 -21.97 2.20 -6.56
N LYS A 20 -22.14 3.52 -6.76
CA LYS A 20 -23.39 4.22 -6.49
C LYS A 20 -24.56 3.73 -7.35
N GLU A 21 -24.32 3.48 -8.64
CA GLU A 21 -25.31 2.88 -9.54
C GLU A 21 -25.77 1.50 -9.06
N LEU A 22 -24.83 0.72 -8.51
CA LEU A 22 -25.04 -0.67 -8.15
C LEU A 22 -25.72 -0.87 -6.79
N ILE A 23 -25.37 -0.08 -5.78
CA ILE A 23 -25.87 -0.26 -4.39
C ILE A 23 -26.49 1.01 -3.77
N GLY A 24 -26.60 2.11 -4.52
CA GLY A 24 -27.13 3.39 -4.01
C GLY A 24 -26.10 4.19 -3.22
N ASP A 25 -26.55 5.13 -2.37
CA ASP A 25 -25.69 6.09 -1.66
C ASP A 25 -25.12 5.59 -0.33
N SER A 26 -25.43 4.36 0.08
CA SER A 26 -24.99 3.80 1.36
C SER A 26 -24.91 2.28 1.30
N GLY A 27 -24.07 1.68 2.13
CA GLY A 27 -23.91 0.23 2.22
C GLY A 27 -22.53 -0.15 2.77
N VAL A 28 -22.26 -1.45 2.80
CA VAL A 28 -20.96 -2.03 3.12
C VAL A 28 -20.24 -2.40 1.84
N VAL A 29 -19.09 -1.76 1.58
CA VAL A 29 -18.21 -2.09 0.46
C VAL A 29 -16.94 -2.75 0.98
N ALA A 30 -16.64 -3.94 0.48
CA ALA A 30 -15.37 -4.60 0.77
C ALA A 30 -14.32 -4.23 -0.29
N ASP A 31 -13.18 -3.69 0.13
CA ASP A 31 -12.01 -3.42 -0.73
C ASP A 31 -10.89 -4.40 -0.32
N ILE A 32 -10.92 -5.61 -0.88
CA ILE A 32 -10.16 -6.75 -0.35
C ILE A 32 -8.70 -6.82 -0.83
N MET A 33 -8.28 -5.85 -1.65
CA MET A 33 -6.94 -5.71 -2.22
C MET A 33 -6.54 -4.23 -2.29
N ALA A 34 -6.71 -3.55 -1.17
CA ALA A 34 -6.83 -2.10 -1.16
C ALA A 34 -5.53 -1.33 -1.45
N GLY A 35 -4.36 -1.96 -1.35
CA GLY A 35 -3.07 -1.34 -1.61
C GLY A 35 -2.86 -0.06 -0.80
N THR A 36 -2.76 1.08 -1.48
CA THR A 36 -2.60 2.39 -0.82
C THR A 36 -3.86 2.90 -0.13
N GLY A 37 -5.00 2.23 -0.30
CA GLY A 37 -6.27 2.60 0.30
C GLY A 37 -6.92 3.83 -0.33
N SER A 38 -6.60 4.18 -1.58
CA SER A 38 -7.19 5.35 -2.25
C SER A 38 -8.65 5.14 -2.63
N VAL A 39 -9.01 3.93 -3.09
CA VAL A 39 -10.41 3.55 -3.36
C VAL A 39 -11.19 3.47 -2.04
N SER A 40 -10.66 2.72 -1.06
CA SER A 40 -11.16 2.70 0.32
C SER A 40 -11.44 4.10 0.91
N LEU A 41 -10.49 5.03 0.81
CA LEU A 41 -10.66 6.39 1.33
C LEU A 41 -11.80 7.13 0.61
N GLU A 42 -11.89 6.98 -0.71
CA GLU A 42 -12.96 7.61 -1.47
C GLU A 42 -14.33 7.00 -1.12
N LEU A 43 -14.42 5.68 -0.94
CA LEU A 43 -15.64 5.03 -0.44
C LEU A 43 -16.07 5.59 0.92
N ARG A 44 -15.12 5.82 1.84
CA ARG A 44 -15.39 6.49 3.13
C ARG A 44 -15.99 7.88 2.91
N ARG A 45 -15.40 8.70 2.05
CA ARG A 45 -15.89 10.07 1.74
C ARG A 45 -17.30 10.08 1.17
N GLN A 46 -17.64 9.06 0.39
CA GLN A 46 -18.97 8.91 -0.19
C GLN A 46 -20.00 8.33 0.82
N GLY A 47 -19.59 8.02 2.05
CA GLY A 47 -20.49 7.61 3.13
C GLY A 47 -20.62 6.09 3.33
N TYR A 48 -19.91 5.26 2.55
CA TYR A 48 -19.97 3.80 2.69
C TYR A 48 -19.22 3.33 3.94
N SER A 49 -19.72 2.26 4.57
CA SER A 49 -18.92 1.47 5.52
C SER A 49 -17.96 0.60 4.72
N VAL A 50 -16.69 0.55 5.12
CA VAL A 50 -15.64 -0.11 4.31
C VAL A 50 -15.02 -1.25 5.09
N VAL A 51 -14.97 -2.44 4.48
CA VAL A 51 -14.14 -3.56 4.95
C VAL A 51 -12.93 -3.64 4.04
N ALA A 52 -11.80 -3.09 4.45
CA ALA A 52 -10.60 -3.05 3.63
C ALA A 52 -9.57 -4.08 4.08
N SER A 53 -8.91 -4.73 3.13
CA SER A 53 -7.81 -5.64 3.42
C SER A 53 -6.69 -5.58 2.40
N ASP A 54 -5.50 -5.96 2.84
CA ASP A 54 -4.35 -6.21 1.98
C ASP A 54 -3.40 -7.21 2.65
N VAL A 55 -2.55 -7.86 1.86
CA VAL A 55 -1.51 -8.78 2.36
C VAL A 55 -0.34 -8.00 2.96
N MET A 56 -0.04 -6.82 2.40
CA MET A 56 1.14 -6.03 2.72
C MET A 56 0.96 -5.23 4.02
N THR A 57 1.99 -5.21 4.87
CA THR A 57 1.94 -4.51 6.16
C THR A 57 1.95 -3.00 5.98
N TYR A 58 2.65 -2.48 4.97
CA TYR A 58 2.60 -1.04 4.68
C TYR A 58 1.19 -0.59 4.26
N SER A 59 0.47 -1.42 3.49
CA SER A 59 -0.91 -1.18 3.10
C SER A 59 -1.83 -1.12 4.32
N TYR A 60 -1.67 -2.06 5.27
CA TYR A 60 -2.41 -2.04 6.53
C TYR A 60 -2.30 -0.69 7.26
N HIS A 61 -1.09 -0.14 7.41
CA HIS A 61 -0.91 1.17 8.05
C HIS A 61 -1.55 2.32 7.26
N HIS A 62 -1.52 2.26 5.91
CA HIS A 62 -2.25 3.22 5.09
C HIS A 62 -3.76 3.16 5.31
N LEU A 63 -4.32 1.95 5.39
CA LEU A 63 -5.75 1.75 5.62
C LEU A 63 -6.20 2.22 7.00
N VAL A 64 -5.43 1.92 8.05
CA VAL A 64 -5.72 2.43 9.40
C VAL A 64 -5.78 3.95 9.41
N VAL A 65 -4.80 4.62 8.80
CA VAL A 65 -4.77 6.08 8.73
C VAL A 65 -5.93 6.63 7.90
N ASN A 66 -6.18 6.07 6.73
CA ASN A 66 -7.17 6.58 5.79
C ASN A 66 -8.62 6.32 6.24
N LEU A 67 -8.87 5.25 6.99
CA LEU A 67 -10.23 4.84 7.35
C LEU A 67 -10.57 5.06 8.82
N LEU A 68 -9.62 4.91 9.74
CA LEU A 68 -9.92 4.94 11.17
C LEU A 68 -9.57 6.27 11.84
N LEU A 69 -8.79 7.14 11.18
CA LEU A 69 -8.38 8.43 11.73
C LEU A 69 -9.05 9.58 10.98
N LYS A 70 -9.79 10.40 11.72
CA LYS A 70 -10.33 11.68 11.23
C LYS A 70 -9.53 12.90 11.66
N GLU A 71 -8.75 12.73 12.71
CA GLU A 71 -7.85 13.73 13.27
C GLU A 71 -6.65 13.03 13.88
N SER A 72 -5.66 13.81 14.28
CA SER A 72 -4.46 13.25 14.86
C SER A 72 -4.67 12.75 16.29
N PRO A 73 -4.17 11.56 16.65
CA PRO A 73 -4.18 11.10 18.04
C PRO A 73 -3.26 11.97 18.92
N GLY A 74 -3.52 11.97 20.23
CA GLY A 74 -2.84 12.88 21.15
C GLY A 74 -1.43 12.48 21.59
N PHE A 75 -0.94 11.26 21.33
CA PHE A 75 0.41 10.78 21.72
C PHE A 75 0.77 11.00 23.20
N SER A 76 -0.23 10.94 24.09
CA SER A 76 -0.13 11.41 25.48
C SER A 76 1.08 10.87 26.28
N LYS A 77 1.39 9.58 26.14
CA LYS A 77 2.50 8.93 26.84
C LYS A 77 3.87 9.43 26.36
N ILE A 78 4.06 9.58 25.05
CA ILE A 78 5.32 10.09 24.50
C ILE A 78 5.48 11.56 24.82
N ILE A 79 4.42 12.36 24.69
CA ILE A 79 4.51 13.81 24.93
C ILE A 79 4.93 14.10 26.37
N LYS A 80 4.39 13.34 27.33
CA LYS A 80 4.85 13.38 28.72
C LYS A 80 6.33 13.01 28.86
N LYS A 81 6.81 12.00 28.13
CA LYS A 81 8.21 11.54 28.15
C LYS A 81 9.18 12.54 27.51
N MET A 82 8.76 13.21 26.44
CA MET A 82 9.55 14.23 25.74
C MET A 82 9.59 15.57 26.48
N HIS A 83 8.78 15.74 27.54
CA HIS A 83 8.59 17.02 28.23
C HIS A 83 8.19 18.15 27.25
N SER A 84 7.41 17.81 26.22
CA SER A 84 6.93 18.78 25.24
C SER A 84 5.75 19.56 25.79
N ASN A 85 5.75 20.87 25.58
CA ASN A 85 4.63 21.76 25.91
C ASN A 85 3.51 21.72 24.86
N SER A 86 3.73 21.05 23.72
CA SER A 86 2.72 20.81 22.70
C SER A 86 2.26 19.36 22.74
N ASN A 87 0.94 19.16 22.79
CA ASN A 87 0.28 17.85 22.72
C ASN A 87 -0.02 17.41 21.27
N SER A 88 0.74 17.94 20.30
CA SER A 88 0.44 17.74 18.89
C SER A 88 1.30 16.66 18.24
N TYR A 89 0.75 16.09 17.18
CA TYR A 89 1.45 15.19 16.28
C TYR A 89 2.69 15.84 15.66
N GLU A 90 2.63 17.12 15.33
CA GLU A 90 3.75 17.90 14.83
C GLU A 90 4.91 17.89 15.83
N ALA A 91 4.66 17.96 17.14
CA ALA A 91 5.71 17.89 18.15
C ALA A 91 6.41 16.52 18.16
N VAL A 92 5.66 15.43 17.96
CA VAL A 92 6.22 14.09 17.81
C VAL A 92 7.06 13.98 16.54
N LEU A 93 6.57 14.53 15.42
CA LEU A 93 7.32 14.55 14.17
C LEU A 93 8.60 15.38 14.28
N ASP A 94 8.57 16.52 14.96
CA ASP A 94 9.73 17.37 15.19
C ASP A 94 10.77 16.67 16.06
N TYR A 95 10.35 15.94 17.10
CA TYR A 95 11.26 15.10 17.88
C TYR A 95 11.95 14.04 16.99
N LEU A 96 11.17 13.28 16.22
CA LEU A 96 11.70 12.25 15.31
C LEU A 96 12.63 12.84 14.24
N ASN A 97 12.27 14.00 13.68
CA ASN A 97 13.08 14.74 12.72
C ASN A 97 14.39 15.27 13.31
N ASN A 98 14.49 15.44 14.63
CA ASN A 98 15.70 15.90 15.32
C ASN A 98 16.56 14.77 15.93
N LEU A 99 16.12 13.51 15.86
CA LEU A 99 16.93 12.37 16.29
C LEU A 99 18.31 12.37 15.62
N THR A 100 19.35 12.07 16.38
CA THR A 100 20.69 11.82 15.82
C THR A 100 20.62 10.63 14.86
N PRO A 101 21.12 10.75 13.62
CA PRO A 101 21.15 9.63 12.69
C PRO A 101 21.92 8.42 13.26
N LYS A 102 21.43 7.22 13.00
CA LYS A 102 22.01 5.96 13.49
C LYS A 102 22.44 5.12 12.30
N LYS A 103 23.69 4.65 12.27
CA LYS A 103 24.15 3.70 11.24
C LYS A 103 23.68 2.29 11.61
N GLY A 104 22.50 1.92 11.15
CA GLY A 104 21.86 0.63 11.41
C GLY A 104 21.69 -0.20 10.13
N TYR A 105 20.56 -0.89 10.05
CA TYR A 105 20.28 -1.83 8.97
C TYR A 105 20.07 -1.14 7.61
N PHE A 106 19.31 -0.06 7.55
CA PHE A 106 19.14 0.69 6.30
C PHE A 106 20.45 1.31 5.83
N PHE A 107 21.26 1.84 6.75
CA PHE A 107 22.59 2.34 6.42
C PHE A 107 23.45 1.24 5.79
N ASN A 108 23.53 0.06 6.44
CA ASN A 108 24.37 -1.03 5.98
C ASN A 108 23.88 -1.66 4.66
N GLU A 109 22.58 -1.90 4.53
CA GLU A 109 22.03 -2.64 3.39
C GLU A 109 21.65 -1.75 2.20
N PHE A 110 21.27 -0.49 2.43
CA PHE A 110 20.56 0.32 1.44
C PHE A 110 21.17 1.71 1.21
N SER A 111 22.45 1.89 1.57
CA SER A 111 23.21 3.12 1.30
C SER A 111 24.59 2.89 0.65
N PRO A 112 25.20 3.92 0.02
CA PRO A 112 26.52 3.82 -0.63
C PRO A 112 27.70 3.57 0.32
N GLU A 113 27.63 4.07 1.56
CA GLU A 113 28.67 3.86 2.58
C GLU A 113 28.41 2.61 3.45
N GLY A 114 27.28 1.95 3.23
CA GLY A 114 26.94 0.69 3.88
C GLY A 114 27.82 -0.45 3.40
N THR A 115 27.97 -1.45 4.27
CA THR A 115 28.56 -2.75 3.91
C THR A 115 27.47 -3.81 4.04
N PRO A 116 26.83 -4.22 2.93
CA PRO A 116 25.80 -5.25 2.97
C PRO A 116 26.30 -6.57 3.56
N GLU A 117 25.50 -7.22 4.41
CA GLU A 117 25.86 -8.46 5.09
C GLU A 117 26.18 -9.59 4.10
N ASN A 118 25.51 -9.60 2.95
CA ASN A 118 25.73 -10.60 1.91
C ASN A 118 27.00 -10.38 1.06
N GLY A 119 27.82 -9.37 1.39
CA GLY A 119 29.12 -9.11 0.75
C GLY A 119 29.04 -8.55 -0.67
N LEU A 120 27.83 -8.23 -1.16
CA LEU A 120 27.65 -7.58 -2.47
C LEU A 120 27.86 -6.07 -2.40
N ASP A 121 27.91 -5.43 -3.56
CA ASP A 121 28.07 -3.99 -3.70
C ASP A 121 27.01 -3.18 -2.92
N ALA A 122 27.43 -2.03 -2.41
CA ALA A 122 26.58 -1.06 -1.74
C ALA A 122 25.38 -0.63 -2.62
N ARG A 123 24.20 -0.53 -2.00
CA ARG A 123 22.94 -0.29 -2.73
C ARG A 123 22.55 1.17 -2.61
N LYS A 124 22.29 1.83 -3.73
CA LYS A 124 22.00 3.27 -3.75
C LYS A 124 20.51 3.55 -3.68
N TYR A 125 19.76 2.89 -2.79
CA TYR A 125 18.33 3.22 -2.60
C TYR A 125 18.15 4.56 -1.90
N PHE A 126 19.06 4.90 -0.97
CA PHE A 126 19.05 6.15 -0.22
C PHE A 126 20.48 6.71 -0.14
N THR A 127 20.63 8.00 0.18
CA THR A 127 21.94 8.50 0.61
C THR A 127 22.30 7.91 1.98
N SER A 128 23.57 7.94 2.34
CA SER A 128 24.08 7.46 3.63
C SER A 128 23.36 8.15 4.80
N GLU A 129 23.13 9.47 4.69
CA GLU A 129 22.45 10.28 5.69
C GLU A 129 20.97 9.92 5.80
N ASN A 130 20.29 9.78 4.66
CA ASN A 130 18.88 9.40 4.63
C ASN A 130 18.67 7.99 5.20
N ALA A 131 19.53 7.04 4.85
CA ALA A 131 19.48 5.69 5.38
C ALA A 131 19.68 5.67 6.91
N ALA A 132 20.67 6.40 7.43
CA ALA A 132 20.90 6.52 8.87
C ALA A 132 19.75 7.23 9.59
N LYS A 133 19.07 8.16 8.93
CA LYS A 133 17.88 8.83 9.47
C LYS A 133 16.68 7.89 9.53
N ILE A 134 16.49 7.04 8.51
CA ILE A 134 15.46 5.99 8.51
C ILE A 134 15.68 5.04 9.68
N ASP A 135 16.91 4.57 9.90
CA ASP A 135 17.25 3.70 11.02
C ASP A 135 16.90 4.33 12.37
N ALA A 136 17.33 5.58 12.62
CA ALA A 136 17.05 6.28 13.86
C ALA A 136 15.54 6.38 14.15
N ILE A 137 14.75 6.82 13.15
CA ILE A 137 13.30 7.00 13.32
C ILE A 137 12.59 5.65 13.47
N ARG A 138 12.91 4.68 12.61
CA ARG A 138 12.27 3.35 12.62
C ARG A 138 12.50 2.64 13.95
N GLU A 139 13.74 2.68 14.46
CA GLU A 139 14.08 2.05 15.73
C GLU A 139 13.43 2.76 16.93
N GLU A 140 13.32 4.09 16.91
CA GLU A 140 12.62 4.82 17.97
C GLU A 140 11.11 4.48 17.99
N ILE A 141 10.46 4.41 16.83
CA ILE A 141 9.06 3.96 16.72
C ILE A 141 8.92 2.54 17.28
N ASN A 142 9.79 1.60 16.87
CA ASN A 142 9.76 0.23 17.37
C ASN A 142 9.93 0.17 18.90
N ASN A 143 10.85 0.98 19.45
CA ASN A 143 11.06 1.08 20.89
C ASN A 143 9.79 1.58 21.61
N TRP A 144 9.13 2.61 21.08
CA TRP A 144 7.87 3.10 21.63
C TRP A 144 6.75 2.06 21.57
N THR A 145 6.63 1.31 20.47
CA THR A 145 5.67 0.21 20.36
C THR A 145 5.95 -0.87 21.41
N ASN A 146 7.19 -1.36 21.49
CA ASN A 146 7.59 -2.45 22.39
C ASN A 146 7.41 -2.10 23.87
N LEU A 147 7.62 -0.83 24.23
CA LEU A 147 7.41 -0.33 25.59
C LEU A 147 5.96 0.07 25.88
N GLY A 148 5.05 -0.07 24.92
CA GLY A 148 3.64 0.29 25.07
C GLY A 148 3.41 1.80 25.25
N TYR A 149 4.30 2.64 24.72
CA TYR A 149 4.18 4.10 24.75
C TYR A 149 3.26 4.64 23.65
N ILE A 150 2.99 3.86 22.61
CA ILE A 150 2.01 4.21 21.57
C ILE A 150 0.98 3.10 21.42
N THR A 151 -0.22 3.52 21.04
CA THR A 151 -1.31 2.64 20.61
C THR A 151 -1.06 2.15 19.17
N LYS A 152 -1.81 1.14 18.72
CA LYS A 152 -1.73 0.63 17.34
C LYS A 152 -2.05 1.69 16.28
N ASN A 153 -2.96 2.61 16.60
CA ASN A 153 -3.34 3.70 15.71
C ASN A 153 -2.23 4.76 15.60
N GLU A 154 -1.63 5.13 16.74
CA GLU A 154 -0.47 6.03 16.80
C GLU A 154 0.74 5.42 16.08
N GLU A 155 1.01 4.14 16.29
CA GLU A 155 2.04 3.40 15.54
C GLU A 155 1.77 3.42 14.04
N SER A 156 0.55 3.09 13.61
CA SER A 156 0.20 3.09 12.19
C SER A 156 0.34 4.46 11.54
N LEU A 157 -0.02 5.53 12.25
CA LEU A 157 0.20 6.89 11.78
C LEU A 157 1.68 7.23 11.61
N LEU A 158 2.53 6.87 12.58
CA LEU A 158 3.97 7.11 12.50
C LEU A 158 4.63 6.27 11.40
N LYS A 159 4.25 4.98 11.27
CA LYS A 159 4.73 4.09 10.21
C LYS A 159 4.29 4.58 8.83
N HIS A 160 3.01 4.92 8.65
CA HIS A 160 2.49 5.54 7.43
C HIS A 160 3.35 6.76 7.04
N THR A 161 3.59 7.66 7.99
CA THR A 161 4.29 8.92 7.72
C THR A 161 5.75 8.70 7.37
N LEU A 162 6.42 7.76 8.06
CA LEU A 162 7.77 7.35 7.69
C LEU A 162 7.80 6.71 6.29
N ILE A 163 6.86 5.83 5.97
CA ILE A 163 6.74 5.20 4.64
C ILE A 163 6.57 6.27 3.54
N MET A 164 5.75 7.29 3.78
CA MET A 164 5.57 8.41 2.86
C MET A 164 6.87 9.21 2.66
N ALA A 165 7.61 9.47 3.74
CA ALA A 165 8.90 10.17 3.68
C ALA A 165 9.98 9.34 2.96
N VAL A 166 10.08 8.04 3.27
CA VAL A 166 10.96 7.07 2.60
C VAL A 166 10.65 7.03 1.11
N ASN A 167 9.37 6.96 0.74
CA ASN A 167 8.96 6.92 -0.65
C ASN A 167 9.22 8.22 -1.41
N ARG A 168 9.35 9.36 -0.73
CA ARG A 168 9.74 10.63 -1.36
C ARG A 168 11.22 10.64 -1.72
N VAL A 169 12.09 10.15 -0.83
CA VAL A 169 13.56 10.24 -0.98
C VAL A 169 14.19 8.98 -1.58
N ALA A 170 13.40 7.97 -1.97
CA ALA A 170 13.94 6.76 -2.60
C ALA A 170 14.51 7.02 -4.01
N ASN A 171 15.69 6.46 -4.28
CA ASN A 171 16.38 6.55 -5.55
C ASN A 171 15.99 5.41 -6.51
N ILE A 172 14.74 5.46 -6.96
CA ILE A 172 14.09 4.42 -7.79
C ILE A 172 13.38 5.03 -9.00
N SER A 173 13.15 4.24 -10.05
CA SER A 173 12.39 4.65 -11.24
C SER A 173 10.87 4.47 -11.10
N GLY A 174 10.40 3.77 -10.06
CA GLY A 174 8.97 3.58 -9.81
C GLY A 174 8.67 2.55 -8.72
N THR A 175 9.45 1.46 -8.66
CA THR A 175 9.38 0.44 -7.61
C THR A 175 10.73 0.24 -6.93
N TYR A 176 10.73 -0.46 -5.80
CA TYR A 176 11.93 -0.86 -5.07
C TYR A 176 12.58 -2.13 -5.62
N GLY A 177 12.09 -2.65 -6.75
CA GLY A 177 12.69 -3.85 -7.37
C GLY A 177 14.17 -3.66 -7.75
N TYR A 178 14.60 -2.42 -8.00
CA TYR A 178 16.00 -2.05 -8.16
C TYR A 178 16.23 -0.55 -7.94
N PHE A 179 17.44 -0.16 -7.56
CA PHE A 179 17.84 1.25 -7.38
C PHE A 179 18.49 1.84 -8.64
N LEU A 180 18.47 3.17 -8.78
CA LEU A 180 19.15 3.86 -9.88
C LEU A 180 20.66 3.98 -9.62
N SER A 181 21.48 3.92 -10.67
CA SER A 181 22.94 4.05 -10.55
C SER A 181 23.40 5.42 -10.09
N LYS A 182 22.60 6.46 -10.38
CA LYS A 182 22.79 7.86 -9.96
C LYS A 182 21.59 8.31 -9.15
N PHE A 183 21.84 9.12 -8.13
CA PHE A 183 20.78 9.76 -7.35
C PHE A 183 19.96 10.71 -8.22
N ASN A 184 18.64 10.62 -8.11
CA ASN A 184 17.73 11.61 -8.67
C ASN A 184 17.57 12.80 -7.71
N LYS A 185 17.02 13.92 -8.20
CA LYS A 185 16.84 15.15 -7.42
C LYS A 185 16.14 14.90 -6.07
N SER A 186 15.00 14.20 -6.08
CA SER A 186 14.24 13.93 -4.86
C SER A 186 14.98 13.06 -3.84
N SER A 187 15.87 12.18 -4.30
CA SER A 187 16.63 11.30 -3.41
C SER A 187 17.80 11.99 -2.69
N LEU A 188 18.21 13.16 -3.17
CA LEU A 188 19.22 14.01 -2.51
C LEU A 188 18.61 14.92 -1.43
N GLU A 189 17.29 15.05 -1.41
CA GLU A 189 16.62 15.82 -0.36
C GLU A 189 16.71 15.08 0.98
N PRO A 190 16.91 15.80 2.11
CA PRO A 190 16.89 15.18 3.43
C PRO A 190 15.55 14.51 3.73
N LEU A 191 15.61 13.31 4.33
CA LEU A 191 14.45 12.66 4.88
C LEU A 191 13.89 13.51 6.02
N ARG A 192 12.65 13.94 5.83
CA ARG A 192 11.88 14.71 6.79
C ARG A 192 10.46 14.18 6.83
N LEU A 193 9.99 13.86 8.03
CA LEU A 193 8.60 13.57 8.32
C LEU A 193 7.80 14.86 8.27
N THR A 194 6.64 14.82 7.63
CA THR A 194 5.71 15.94 7.52
C THR A 194 4.33 15.47 7.95
N SER A 195 3.58 16.34 8.64
CA SER A 195 2.20 16.03 9.02
C SER A 195 1.39 15.68 7.78
N ILE A 196 0.50 14.69 7.92
CA ILE A 196 -0.42 14.30 6.86
C ILE A 196 -1.68 15.14 6.96
N GLN A 197 -2.42 15.21 5.86
CA GLN A 197 -3.79 15.71 5.90
C GLN A 197 -4.71 14.55 6.28
N PHE A 198 -5.41 14.69 7.41
CA PHE A 198 -6.47 13.77 7.79
C PHE A 198 -7.72 14.04 6.99
N ASP A 199 -8.51 12.99 6.78
CA ASP A 199 -9.83 13.12 6.18
C ASP A 199 -10.86 13.30 7.29
N ASP A 200 -11.54 14.44 7.29
CA ASP A 200 -12.47 14.86 8.35
C ASP A 200 -13.85 14.19 8.24
N THR A 201 -14.06 13.27 7.28
CA THR A 201 -15.30 12.51 7.15
C THR A 201 -15.63 11.77 8.45
N GLU A 202 -16.82 12.01 9.00
CA GLU A 202 -17.24 11.49 10.31
C GLU A 202 -17.43 9.97 10.35
N ASN A 203 -17.73 9.33 9.21
CA ASN A 203 -17.82 7.88 9.16
C ASN A 203 -16.42 7.28 9.40
N VAL A 204 -16.27 6.62 10.54
CA VAL A 204 -15.08 5.85 10.92
C VAL A 204 -15.45 4.40 11.27
N ASN A 205 -16.66 3.96 10.92
CA ASN A 205 -17.13 2.59 11.13
C ASN A 205 -16.62 1.66 10.03
N HIS A 206 -15.29 1.51 9.98
CA HIS A 206 -14.61 0.68 8.98
C HIS A 206 -13.88 -0.48 9.67
N THR A 207 -13.70 -1.56 8.92
CA THR A 207 -12.93 -2.73 9.36
C THR A 207 -11.68 -2.84 8.53
N ILE A 208 -10.52 -2.96 9.18
CA ILE A 208 -9.24 -3.19 8.52
C ILE A 208 -8.76 -4.59 8.85
N LEU A 209 -8.50 -5.39 7.81
CA LEU A 209 -7.92 -6.72 7.91
C LEU A 209 -6.56 -6.76 7.22
N GLN A 210 -5.71 -7.70 7.61
CA GLN A 210 -4.45 -7.98 6.92
C GLN A 210 -4.37 -9.48 6.65
N GLY A 211 -4.16 -9.85 5.38
CA GLY A 211 -4.13 -11.25 4.97
C GLY A 211 -4.46 -11.46 3.51
N PHE A 212 -4.43 -12.71 3.07
CA PHE A 212 -4.79 -13.08 1.70
C PHE A 212 -6.29 -12.95 1.48
N ALA A 213 -6.68 -12.35 0.35
CA ALA A 213 -8.09 -12.21 -0.02
C ALA A 213 -8.81 -13.58 -0.02
N GLU A 214 -8.13 -14.64 -0.47
CA GLU A 214 -8.66 -16.01 -0.51
C GLU A 214 -8.94 -16.62 0.87
N GLU A 215 -8.26 -16.13 1.91
CA GLU A 215 -8.41 -16.59 3.30
C GLU A 215 -9.43 -15.73 4.05
N LEU A 216 -9.43 -14.42 3.78
CA LEU A 216 -10.33 -13.47 4.45
C LEU A 216 -11.76 -13.53 3.91
N SER A 217 -11.95 -13.87 2.62
CA SER A 217 -13.22 -13.69 1.92
C SER A 217 -14.42 -14.37 2.60
N GLU A 218 -14.23 -15.57 3.16
CA GLU A 218 -15.31 -16.34 3.81
C GLU A 218 -15.92 -15.64 5.03
N ASN A 219 -15.17 -14.74 5.68
CA ASN A 219 -15.58 -14.03 6.88
C ASN A 219 -16.05 -12.59 6.60
N ILE A 220 -16.10 -12.18 5.33
CA ILE A 220 -16.52 -10.84 4.93
C ILE A 220 -17.95 -10.91 4.38
N THR A 221 -18.83 -10.08 4.95
CA THR A 221 -20.16 -9.79 4.43
C THR A 221 -20.20 -8.36 3.91
N ALA A 222 -20.67 -8.16 2.69
CA ALA A 222 -20.73 -6.85 2.05
C ALA A 222 -21.84 -6.79 1.00
N ASP A 223 -22.37 -5.59 0.75
CA ASP A 223 -23.32 -5.32 -0.32
C ASP A 223 -22.62 -5.33 -1.69
N LEU A 224 -21.36 -4.89 -1.74
CA LEU A 224 -20.50 -4.95 -2.92
C LEU A 224 -19.05 -5.28 -2.52
N CYS A 225 -18.40 -6.13 -3.31
CA CYS A 225 -16.96 -6.40 -3.20
C CYS A 225 -16.20 -5.78 -4.38
N TYR A 226 -15.33 -4.83 -4.07
CA TYR A 226 -14.39 -4.25 -5.02
C TYR A 226 -13.07 -5.03 -5.01
N ILE A 227 -12.62 -5.43 -6.19
CA ILE A 227 -11.39 -6.20 -6.38
C ILE A 227 -10.47 -5.47 -7.36
N ASP A 228 -9.31 -5.02 -6.88
CA ASP A 228 -8.21 -4.49 -7.70
C ASP A 228 -6.97 -5.37 -7.53
N PRO A 229 -6.90 -6.49 -8.26
CA PRO A 229 -5.87 -7.49 -8.03
C PRO A 229 -4.54 -7.04 -8.64
N PRO A 230 -3.42 -7.60 -8.14
CA PRO A 230 -2.14 -7.39 -8.79
C PRO A 230 -2.20 -8.04 -10.18
N TYR A 231 -2.27 -7.21 -11.21
CA TYR A 231 -2.50 -7.65 -12.59
C TYR A 231 -1.22 -8.05 -13.34
N MET A 232 -0.04 -7.84 -12.76
CA MET A 232 1.24 -8.20 -13.37
C MET A 232 1.87 -9.44 -12.72
N LYS A 233 2.76 -10.14 -13.45
CA LYS A 233 3.57 -11.24 -12.91
C LYS A 233 4.49 -10.85 -11.75
N ARG A 234 4.86 -9.57 -11.65
CA ARG A 234 5.80 -9.09 -10.63
C ARG A 234 5.08 -8.98 -9.30
N GLN A 235 5.64 -9.63 -8.28
CA GLN A 235 5.10 -9.66 -6.93
C GLN A 235 5.26 -8.30 -6.25
N TYR A 236 4.18 -7.77 -5.67
CA TYR A 236 4.24 -6.53 -4.88
C TYR A 236 5.17 -6.66 -3.68
N ALA A 237 5.18 -7.83 -3.03
CA ALA A 237 6.07 -8.11 -1.91
C ALA A 237 7.57 -7.98 -2.27
N ALA A 238 7.94 -8.32 -3.51
CA ALA A 238 9.30 -8.09 -4.02
C ALA A 238 9.51 -6.63 -4.47
N ASN A 239 8.54 -6.03 -5.18
CA ASN A 239 8.64 -4.66 -5.71
C ASN A 239 8.59 -3.56 -4.63
N TYR A 240 8.04 -3.84 -3.45
CA TYR A 240 7.88 -2.90 -2.34
C TYR A 240 8.54 -3.40 -1.04
N HIS A 241 9.53 -4.29 -1.17
CA HIS A 241 10.21 -4.94 -0.04
C HIS A 241 10.82 -3.97 0.98
N ILE A 242 11.28 -2.80 0.53
CA ILE A 242 11.83 -1.76 1.42
C ILE A 242 10.72 -1.14 2.26
N LEU A 243 9.59 -0.78 1.66
CA LEU A 243 8.45 -0.21 2.41
C LEU A 243 7.88 -1.24 3.39
N GLU A 244 7.84 -2.50 2.97
CA GLU A 244 7.45 -3.61 3.84
C GLU A 244 8.39 -3.78 5.03
N THR A 245 9.70 -3.63 4.83
CA THR A 245 10.69 -3.66 5.93
C THR A 245 10.54 -2.47 6.88
N VAL A 246 10.18 -1.28 6.37
CA VAL A 246 9.86 -0.13 7.23
C VAL A 246 8.62 -0.43 8.07
N ALA A 247 7.56 -0.93 7.43
CA ALA A 247 6.28 -1.25 8.05
C ALA A 247 6.42 -2.30 9.14
N ARG A 248 6.97 -3.48 8.81
CA ARG A 248 7.18 -4.58 9.76
C ARG A 248 8.13 -4.23 10.90
N GLY A 249 9.04 -3.27 10.69
CA GLY A 249 9.98 -2.82 11.72
C GLY A 249 11.05 -3.86 12.07
N ASP A 250 11.22 -4.91 11.27
CA ASP A 250 12.16 -6.00 11.49
C ASP A 250 13.46 -5.81 10.68
N PHE A 251 14.43 -6.71 10.88
CA PHE A 251 15.77 -6.66 10.30
C PHE A 251 16.02 -7.94 9.48
N PRO A 252 15.35 -8.11 8.32
CA PRO A 252 15.43 -9.35 7.56
C PRO A 252 16.80 -9.52 6.91
N THR A 253 17.22 -10.76 6.65
CA THR A 253 18.39 -11.00 5.78
C THR A 253 18.10 -10.49 4.37
N ALA A 254 18.98 -9.62 3.86
CA ALA A 254 18.88 -9.06 2.52
C ALA A 254 19.60 -9.94 1.50
N VAL A 255 18.90 -10.38 0.44
CA VAL A 255 19.41 -11.32 -0.55
C VAL A 255 19.50 -10.68 -1.94
N GLY A 256 20.57 -11.00 -2.66
CA GLY A 256 20.80 -10.57 -4.04
C GLY A 256 21.17 -9.09 -4.17
N LYS A 257 21.32 -8.64 -5.42
CA LYS A 257 21.83 -7.30 -5.74
C LYS A 257 20.93 -6.17 -5.26
N SER A 258 19.61 -6.38 -5.27
CA SER A 258 18.64 -5.42 -4.73
C SER A 258 18.43 -5.51 -3.22
N GLY A 259 18.95 -6.55 -2.54
CA GLY A 259 18.76 -6.72 -1.10
C GLY A 259 17.31 -7.05 -0.71
N LEU A 260 16.70 -7.99 -1.45
CA LEU A 260 15.33 -8.43 -1.14
C LEU A 260 15.28 -9.13 0.22
N ARG A 261 14.26 -8.82 1.03
CA ARG A 261 13.90 -9.65 2.19
C ARG A 261 13.27 -10.96 1.72
N ASN A 262 13.19 -11.97 2.58
CA ASN A 262 12.26 -13.07 2.33
C ASN A 262 10.82 -12.53 2.30
N TRP A 263 10.12 -12.77 1.20
CA TRP A 263 8.79 -12.24 0.91
C TRP A 263 7.77 -13.33 0.56
N TRP A 264 8.15 -14.62 0.66
CA TRP A 264 7.30 -15.76 0.29
C TRP A 264 6.03 -15.88 1.13
N ASP A 265 6.07 -15.39 2.37
CA ASP A 265 4.92 -15.28 3.27
C ASP A 265 3.86 -14.27 2.77
N GLN A 266 4.20 -13.44 1.77
CA GLN A 266 3.29 -12.49 1.11
C GLN A 266 3.20 -12.71 -0.40
N HIS A 267 3.52 -13.91 -0.88
CA HIS A 267 3.43 -14.25 -2.31
C HIS A 267 1.97 -14.30 -2.78
N SER A 268 1.57 -13.41 -3.69
CA SER A 268 0.21 -13.38 -4.24
C SER A 268 0.03 -14.41 -5.36
N LYS A 269 -1.01 -15.25 -5.24
CA LYS A 269 -1.42 -16.20 -6.28
C LYS A 269 -2.03 -15.52 -7.50
N PHE A 270 -2.57 -14.30 -7.35
CA PHE A 270 -3.10 -13.49 -8.45
C PHE A 270 -2.02 -13.07 -9.45
N CYS A 271 -0.75 -12.97 -9.03
CA CYS A 271 0.40 -12.76 -9.91
C CYS A 271 0.85 -14.04 -10.68
N THR A 272 0.18 -15.18 -10.48
CA THR A 272 0.59 -16.49 -11.03
C THR A 272 -0.39 -16.97 -12.09
N LYS A 273 0.06 -17.16 -13.35
CA LYS A 273 -0.82 -17.53 -14.48
C LYS A 273 -1.67 -18.77 -14.23
N THR A 274 -1.08 -19.77 -13.59
CA THR A 274 -1.71 -21.06 -13.34
C THR A 274 -2.63 -21.08 -12.12
N LYS A 275 -2.69 -19.99 -11.34
CA LYS A 275 -3.42 -19.94 -10.06
C LYS A 275 -4.32 -18.71 -9.89
N GLY A 276 -4.10 -17.64 -10.64
CA GLY A 276 -4.84 -16.40 -10.44
C GLY A 276 -6.34 -16.53 -10.73
N LEU A 277 -6.74 -17.22 -11.80
CA LEU A 277 -8.16 -17.48 -12.09
C LEU A 277 -8.82 -18.32 -10.99
N ASP A 278 -8.16 -19.38 -10.52
CA ASP A 278 -8.63 -20.18 -9.37
C ASP A 278 -8.80 -19.31 -8.12
N SER A 279 -7.91 -18.33 -7.91
CA SER A 279 -7.94 -17.44 -6.76
C SER A 279 -9.14 -16.49 -6.83
N PHE A 280 -9.43 -15.91 -8.01
CA PHE A 280 -10.68 -15.16 -8.20
C PHE A 280 -11.91 -16.02 -7.90
N ALA A 281 -11.98 -17.21 -8.50
CA ALA A 281 -13.13 -18.10 -8.30
C ALA A 281 -13.30 -18.49 -6.82
N SER A 282 -12.21 -18.75 -6.09
CA SER A 282 -12.22 -19.01 -4.66
C SER A 282 -12.76 -17.82 -3.85
N VAL A 283 -12.29 -16.61 -4.14
CA VAL A 283 -12.75 -15.39 -3.43
C VAL A 283 -14.24 -15.18 -3.64
N ILE A 284 -14.69 -15.15 -4.90
CA ILE A 284 -16.07 -14.87 -5.29
C ILE A 284 -17.03 -15.93 -4.76
N SER A 285 -16.65 -17.21 -4.80
CA SER A 285 -17.51 -18.31 -4.35
C SER A 285 -17.71 -18.32 -2.83
N LYS A 286 -16.67 -18.05 -2.05
CA LYS A 286 -16.70 -18.13 -0.57
C LYS A 286 -17.28 -16.90 0.11
N MET A 287 -17.18 -15.73 -0.51
CA MET A 287 -17.59 -14.49 0.12
C MET A 287 -19.10 -14.40 0.28
N ASN A 288 -19.55 -13.84 1.41
CA ASN A 288 -20.97 -13.50 1.63
C ASN A 288 -21.30 -12.16 0.94
N CYS A 289 -21.26 -12.17 -0.38
CA CYS A 289 -21.54 -11.03 -1.25
C CYS A 289 -22.04 -11.55 -2.60
N ASN A 290 -23.05 -10.89 -3.17
CA ASN A 290 -23.62 -11.28 -4.48
C ASN A 290 -23.18 -10.36 -5.62
N LEU A 291 -22.48 -9.26 -5.32
CA LEU A 291 -22.13 -8.23 -6.29
C LEU A 291 -20.65 -7.89 -6.21
N PHE A 292 -19.94 -8.08 -7.32
CA PHE A 292 -18.51 -7.84 -7.41
C PHE A 292 -18.23 -6.82 -8.50
N LEU A 293 -17.34 -5.88 -8.20
CA LEU A 293 -16.80 -4.90 -9.13
C LEU A 293 -15.29 -5.10 -9.22
N ILE A 294 -14.81 -5.58 -10.37
CA ILE A 294 -13.40 -5.89 -10.58
C ILE A 294 -12.79 -4.86 -11.53
N SER A 295 -11.75 -4.17 -11.06
CA SER A 295 -10.91 -3.32 -11.90
C SER A 295 -9.76 -4.14 -12.47
N TYR A 296 -9.58 -4.12 -13.79
CA TYR A 296 -8.49 -4.86 -14.44
C TYR A 296 -7.94 -4.14 -15.68
N SER A 297 -6.63 -4.21 -15.87
CA SER A 297 -5.95 -3.55 -16.98
C SER A 297 -5.77 -4.48 -18.18
N GLU A 298 -5.82 -3.96 -19.41
CA GLU A 298 -5.50 -4.76 -20.62
C GLU A 298 -4.05 -5.29 -20.64
N ASP A 299 -3.13 -4.60 -19.94
CA ASP A 299 -1.74 -5.04 -19.73
C ASP A 299 -1.62 -6.16 -18.66
N GLY A 300 -2.77 -6.66 -18.18
CA GLY A 300 -2.86 -7.67 -17.14
C GLY A 300 -2.44 -9.08 -17.59
N LEU A 301 -2.39 -9.97 -16.61
CA LEU A 301 -1.91 -11.34 -16.78
C LEU A 301 -2.88 -12.23 -17.56
N PHE A 302 -4.17 -11.96 -17.40
CA PHE A 302 -5.29 -12.67 -18.00
C PHE A 302 -5.96 -11.76 -19.02
N SER A 303 -6.34 -12.31 -20.17
CA SER A 303 -7.14 -11.53 -21.14
C SER A 303 -8.55 -11.30 -20.62
N LEU A 304 -9.25 -10.31 -21.18
CA LEU A 304 -10.64 -10.04 -20.83
C LEU A 304 -11.51 -11.27 -21.06
N GLU A 305 -11.28 -12.01 -22.16
CA GLU A 305 -12.03 -13.22 -22.50
C GLU A 305 -11.87 -14.30 -21.42
N GLN A 306 -10.64 -14.50 -20.91
CA GLN A 306 -10.38 -15.46 -19.84
C GLN A 306 -11.07 -15.07 -18.53
N LEU A 307 -11.10 -13.77 -18.21
CA LEU A 307 -11.79 -13.27 -17.01
C LEU A 307 -13.31 -13.43 -17.14
N VAL A 308 -13.86 -13.04 -18.29
CA VAL A 308 -15.31 -13.19 -18.57
C VAL A 308 -15.72 -14.66 -18.54
N GLU A 309 -14.95 -15.56 -19.15
CA GLU A 309 -15.21 -17.00 -19.10
C GLU A 309 -15.19 -17.52 -17.66
N CYS A 310 -14.17 -17.15 -16.87
CA CYS A 310 -14.06 -17.52 -15.46
C CYS A 310 -15.26 -17.05 -14.64
N PHE A 311 -15.65 -15.78 -14.78
CA PHE A 311 -16.71 -15.17 -13.99
C PHE A 311 -18.11 -15.59 -14.44
N SER A 312 -18.30 -15.89 -15.73
CA SER A 312 -19.60 -16.37 -16.26
C SER A 312 -20.00 -17.72 -15.69
N ASN A 313 -19.04 -18.52 -15.21
CA ASN A 313 -19.31 -19.77 -14.50
C ASN A 313 -19.84 -19.55 -13.07
N LEU A 314 -19.76 -18.32 -12.56
CA LEU A 314 -20.12 -17.94 -11.19
C LEU A 314 -21.34 -17.02 -11.11
N GLY A 315 -21.78 -16.45 -12.23
CA GLY A 315 -22.90 -15.51 -12.28
C GLY A 315 -22.97 -14.74 -13.60
N SER A 316 -23.83 -13.72 -13.65
CA SER A 316 -23.96 -12.85 -14.83
C SER A 316 -22.87 -11.78 -14.85
N VAL A 317 -22.24 -11.61 -16.01
CA VAL A 317 -21.08 -10.72 -16.20
C VAL A 317 -21.43 -9.57 -17.15
N GLU A 318 -21.05 -8.37 -16.77
CA GLU A 318 -21.12 -7.16 -17.58
C GLU A 318 -19.73 -6.48 -17.58
N VAL A 319 -19.33 -5.88 -18.70
CA VAL A 319 -18.03 -5.22 -18.83
C VAL A 319 -18.22 -3.79 -19.30
N GLN A 320 -17.67 -2.85 -18.55
CA GLN A 320 -17.52 -1.47 -18.95
C GLN A 320 -16.06 -1.17 -19.28
N LEU A 321 -15.84 -0.53 -20.44
CA LEU A 321 -14.53 -0.10 -20.90
C LEU A 321 -14.26 1.35 -20.49
N ILE A 322 -13.06 1.60 -19.98
CA ILE A 322 -12.56 2.94 -19.69
C ILE A 322 -11.26 3.15 -20.47
N GLU A 323 -11.23 4.16 -21.33
CA GLU A 323 -10.03 4.56 -22.05
C GLU A 323 -9.31 5.69 -21.30
N TYR A 324 -8.00 5.54 -21.06
CA TYR A 324 -7.20 6.58 -20.44
C TYR A 324 -5.74 6.60 -20.94
N ASP A 325 -5.08 7.74 -20.77
CA ASP A 325 -3.68 7.92 -21.17
C ASP A 325 -2.72 7.21 -20.18
N ARG A 326 -1.86 6.33 -20.72
CA ARG A 326 -0.88 5.58 -19.94
C ARG A 326 0.26 6.45 -19.42
N PHE A 327 0.91 5.98 -18.36
CA PHE A 327 2.23 6.49 -17.97
C PHE A 327 3.33 5.94 -18.92
N ARG A 328 4.12 6.82 -19.54
CA ARG A 328 5.24 6.47 -20.43
C ARG A 328 6.57 6.95 -19.86
N SER A 329 7.59 6.10 -19.89
CA SER A 329 8.98 6.58 -19.83
C SER A 329 9.35 7.26 -21.15
N ASN A 330 10.36 8.14 -21.14
CA ASN A 330 10.72 9.00 -22.28
C ASN A 330 10.95 8.25 -23.62
N ASN A 331 11.21 6.94 -23.61
CA ASN A 331 11.47 6.11 -24.80
C ASN A 331 10.52 4.90 -24.97
N SER A 332 9.34 4.90 -24.35
CA SER A 332 8.42 3.74 -24.46
C SER A 332 7.76 3.66 -25.84
N LEU A 333 7.88 2.49 -26.50
CA LEU A 333 7.22 2.16 -27.78
C LEU A 333 5.73 1.79 -27.63
N LEU A 334 5.22 1.73 -26.39
CA LEU A 334 3.87 1.25 -26.14
C LEU A 334 2.81 2.31 -26.57
N PRO A 335 1.60 1.88 -27.02
CA PRO A 335 0.52 2.78 -27.44
C PRO A 335 0.19 3.80 -26.36
N LYS A 336 -0.23 5.03 -26.71
CA LYS A 336 -0.49 6.09 -25.72
C LYS A 336 -1.70 5.79 -24.82
N GLN A 337 -2.73 5.18 -25.40
CA GLN A 337 -3.94 4.78 -24.69
C GLN A 337 -3.77 3.40 -24.06
N LEU A 338 -4.38 3.24 -22.89
CA LEU A 338 -4.50 1.99 -22.15
C LEU A 338 -5.99 1.80 -21.84
N LYS A 339 -6.48 0.58 -21.99
CA LYS A 339 -7.86 0.20 -21.65
C LYS A 339 -7.88 -0.42 -20.26
N GLU A 340 -8.82 0.04 -19.45
CA GLU A 340 -9.19 -0.58 -18.18
C GLU A 340 -10.60 -1.13 -18.30
N TYR A 341 -10.80 -2.27 -17.67
CA TYR A 341 -12.05 -2.98 -17.59
C TYR A 341 -12.59 -2.78 -16.17
N LEU A 342 -13.82 -2.28 -16.07
CA LEU A 342 -14.65 -2.50 -14.90
C LEU A 342 -15.57 -3.66 -15.22
N ILE A 343 -15.32 -4.81 -14.59
CA ILE A 343 -16.09 -6.03 -14.77
C ILE A 343 -17.05 -6.14 -13.60
N ILE A 344 -18.35 -6.16 -13.89
CA ILE A 344 -19.41 -6.35 -12.90
C ILE A 344 -19.82 -7.81 -12.95
N LEU A 345 -19.84 -8.46 -11.80
CA LEU A 345 -20.35 -9.83 -11.64
C LEU A 345 -21.47 -9.84 -10.62
N ARG A 346 -22.62 -10.40 -11.01
CA ARG A 346 -23.77 -10.67 -10.15
C ARG A 346 -23.92 -12.19 -10.01
N LYS A 347 -23.62 -12.70 -8.80
CA LYS A 347 -23.59 -14.13 -8.45
C LYS A 347 -24.98 -14.78 -8.48
#